data_AF-A0A8T5S6A0-F1
#
_entry.id   AF-A0A8T5S6A0-F1
#
_cell.length_a   1.000
_cell.length_b   1.000
_cell.length_c   1.000
_cell.angle_alpha   90.00
_cell.angle_beta   90.00
_cell.angle_gamma   90.00
#
_symmetry.space_group_name_H-M   'P 1'
#
loop_
_entity.id
_entity.type
_entity.pdbx_description
1 polymer ?
#
loop_
_entity_poly.entity_id
_entity_poly.type
_entity_poly.pdbx_seq_one_letter_code
_entity_poly.pdbx_strand_id
1 'polypeptide(L)'
;HVAEVPLKIPILKIFEKDFLKSRKLIEKKGMVLSEEDLRSVQNQKPVWASKRLPTQVIIQGFLNKEQYKIAHFADGFHTVADIAEEAGIPKAEIDVIIDDLDDLGLLKFIDIK
;
A
#
# COMPACT_ATOMS: atom_id res chain seq x y z
N HIS A 1 25.08 -16.90 2.38
CA HIS A 1 23.68 -16.79 1.93
C HIS A 1 23.11 -15.50 2.48
N VAL A 2 22.94 -14.48 1.63
CA VAL A 2 22.20 -13.28 2.03
C VAL A 2 20.74 -13.69 1.96
N ALA A 3 20.04 -13.69 3.10
CA ALA A 3 18.61 -13.94 3.12
C ALA A 3 17.92 -12.76 2.45
N GLU A 4 17.32 -12.99 1.29
CA GLU A 4 16.36 -12.06 0.70
C GLU A 4 15.19 -11.96 1.67
N VAL A 5 15.09 -10.84 2.39
CA VAL A 5 13.93 -10.56 3.24
C VAL A 5 12.77 -10.28 2.28
N PRO A 6 11.68 -11.09 2.30
CA PRO A 6 10.55 -10.85 1.42
C PRO A 6 9.99 -9.45 1.70
N LEU A 7 10.03 -8.59 0.70
CA LEU A 7 9.47 -7.25 0.76
C LEU A 7 7.95 -7.37 0.81
N LYS A 8 7.37 -6.78 1.85
CA LYS A 8 5.92 -6.69 2.04
C LYS A 8 5.45 -5.30 1.64
N ILE A 9 4.49 -5.25 0.72
CA ILE A 9 3.87 -3.99 0.30
C ILE A 9 2.50 -3.84 0.95
N PRO A 10 2.25 -2.74 1.68
CA PRO A 10 0.95 -2.45 2.25
C PRO A 10 -0.07 -2.08 1.16
N ILE A 11 -1.29 -2.59 1.31
CA ILE A 11 -2.43 -2.22 0.47
C ILE A 11 -3.70 -2.10 1.32
N LEU A 12 -4.48 -1.03 1.12
CA LEU A 12 -5.81 -0.95 1.71
C LEU A 12 -6.75 -2.04 1.15
N LYS A 13 -7.54 -2.67 2.01
CA LYS A 13 -8.52 -3.70 1.62
C LYS A 13 -9.52 -3.23 0.55
N ILE A 14 -9.85 -1.94 0.54
CA ILE A 14 -10.74 -1.35 -0.47
C ILE A 14 -10.14 -1.38 -1.89
N PHE A 15 -8.82 -1.55 -2.01
CA PHE A 15 -8.06 -1.62 -3.27
C PHE A 15 -7.76 -3.06 -3.71
N GLU A 16 -7.74 -4.01 -2.77
CA GLU A 16 -7.29 -5.41 -2.96
C GLU A 16 -7.91 -6.07 -4.20
N LYS A 17 -9.24 -5.98 -4.36
CA LYS A 17 -9.94 -6.62 -5.47
C LYS A 17 -9.47 -6.11 -6.84
N ASP A 18 -9.17 -4.82 -6.96
CA ASP A 18 -8.73 -4.23 -8.22
C ASP A 18 -7.25 -4.45 -8.46
N PHE A 19 -6.43 -4.41 -7.40
CA PHE A 19 -5.03 -4.84 -7.46
C PHE A 19 -4.91 -6.29 -7.97
N LEU A 20 -5.67 -7.24 -7.40
CA LEU A 20 -5.63 -8.64 -7.81
C LEU A 20 -6.06 -8.85 -9.27
N LYS A 21 -7.01 -8.05 -9.78
CA LYS A 21 -7.35 -8.07 -11.22
C LYS A 21 -6.19 -7.57 -12.07
N SER A 22 -5.55 -6.47 -11.66
CA SER A 22 -4.38 -5.92 -12.34
C SER A 22 -3.25 -6.94 -12.40
N ARG A 23 -2.93 -7.56 -11.25
CA ARG A 23 -1.91 -8.60 -11.15
C ARG A 23 -2.19 -9.78 -12.09
N LYS A 24 -3.43 -10.28 -12.12
CA LYS A 24 -3.83 -11.36 -13.06
C LYS A 24 -3.69 -10.97 -14.53
N LEU A 25 -3.89 -9.71 -14.88
CA LEU A 25 -3.72 -9.23 -16.26
C LEU A 25 -2.23 -9.17 -16.64
N ILE A 26 -1.37 -8.81 -15.71
CA ILE A 26 0.09 -8.75 -15.88
C ILE A 26 0.66 -10.18 -15.96
N GLU A 27 0.26 -11.07 -15.05
CA GLU A 27 0.63 -12.50 -15.04
C GLU A 27 0.24 -13.17 -16.37
N LYS A 28 -0.95 -12.89 -16.91
CA LYS A 28 -1.41 -13.42 -18.22
C LYS A 28 -0.55 -12.97 -19.41
N LYS A 29 0.20 -11.88 -19.28
CA LYS A 29 1.13 -11.39 -20.30
C LYS A 29 2.54 -12.01 -20.14
N GLY A 30 2.70 -12.97 -19.22
CA GLY A 30 3.98 -13.62 -18.94
C GLY A 30 4.94 -12.77 -18.10
N MET A 31 4.45 -11.68 -17.50
CA MET A 31 5.21 -10.81 -16.61
C MET A 31 4.89 -11.18 -15.17
N VAL A 32 5.91 -11.43 -14.36
CA VAL A 32 5.78 -11.54 -12.90
C VAL A 32 6.09 -10.15 -12.36
N LEU A 33 5.19 -9.59 -11.54
CA LEU A 33 5.43 -8.31 -10.87
C LEU A 33 6.66 -8.42 -9.98
N SER A 34 7.80 -7.93 -10.48
CA SER A 34 9.04 -7.80 -9.72
C SER A 34 9.07 -6.47 -8.97
N GLU A 35 9.98 -6.34 -8.01
CA GLU A 35 10.24 -5.07 -7.32
C GLU A 35 10.57 -3.93 -8.31
N GLU A 36 11.27 -4.25 -9.41
CA GLU A 36 11.59 -3.27 -10.47
C GLU A 36 10.34 -2.85 -11.27
N ASP A 37 9.39 -3.75 -11.51
CA ASP A 37 8.13 -3.39 -12.18
C ASP A 37 7.31 -2.43 -11.32
N LEU A 38 7.30 -2.63 -10.00
CA LEU A 38 6.62 -1.73 -9.06
C LEU A 38 7.29 -0.34 -9.04
N ARG A 39 8.62 -0.30 -9.11
CA ARG A 39 9.39 0.96 -9.21
C ARG A 39 9.22 1.67 -10.55
N SER A 40 9.07 0.95 -11.66
CA SER A 40 8.91 1.55 -12.99
C SER A 40 7.59 2.31 -13.17
N VAL A 41 6.58 2.01 -12.34
CA VAL A 41 5.25 2.64 -12.35
C VAL A 41 5.18 3.84 -11.39
N GLN A 42 6.27 4.17 -10.65
CA GLN A 42 6.34 5.19 -9.59
C GLN A 42 5.76 6.57 -9.91
N ASN A 43 5.59 6.93 -11.18
CA ASN A 43 5.02 8.24 -11.55
C ASN A 43 3.51 8.25 -11.81
N GLN A 44 2.80 7.13 -11.66
CA GLN A 44 1.34 7.11 -11.84
C GLN A 44 0.63 6.31 -10.74
N LYS A 45 -0.17 7.02 -9.93
CA LYS A 45 -1.07 6.39 -8.95
C LYS A 45 -2.03 5.45 -9.67
N PRO A 46 -2.27 4.24 -9.14
CA PRO A 46 -3.15 3.29 -9.79
C PRO A 46 -4.59 3.81 -9.79
N VAL A 47 -5.38 3.36 -10.77
CA VAL A 47 -6.78 3.81 -10.94
C VAL A 47 -7.62 3.60 -9.68
N TRP A 48 -7.38 2.53 -8.92
CA TRP A 48 -8.11 2.27 -7.67
C TRP A 48 -7.72 3.20 -6.53
N ALA A 49 -6.56 3.86 -6.58
CA ALA A 49 -6.18 4.89 -5.62
C ALA A 49 -7.02 6.18 -5.78
N SER A 50 -8.01 6.20 -6.68
CA SER A 50 -9.10 7.19 -6.67
C SER A 50 -10.16 6.90 -5.60
N LYS A 51 -10.33 5.63 -5.19
CA LYS A 51 -11.23 5.27 -4.10
C LYS A 51 -10.72 5.84 -2.78
N ARG A 52 -11.65 6.11 -1.88
CA ARG A 52 -11.35 6.67 -0.56
C ARG A 52 -11.96 5.79 0.52
N LEU A 53 -11.26 5.67 1.64
CA LEU A 53 -11.85 5.15 2.87
C LEU A 53 -13.08 5.99 3.22
N PRO A 54 -14.15 5.41 3.80
CA PRO A 54 -15.30 6.19 4.24
C PRO A 54 -14.87 7.27 5.23
N THR A 55 -15.35 8.51 5.07
CA THR A 55 -15.04 9.62 5.99
C THR A 55 -15.44 9.34 7.43
N GLN A 56 -16.36 8.39 7.61
CA GLN A 56 -16.81 7.88 8.90
C GLN A 56 -15.65 7.38 9.78
N VAL A 57 -14.55 6.86 9.21
CA VAL A 57 -13.38 6.42 9.98
C VAL A 57 -12.70 7.57 10.73
N ILE A 58 -12.78 8.80 10.19
CA ILE A 58 -12.31 10.01 10.89
C ILE A 58 -13.34 10.46 11.92
N ILE A 59 -14.63 10.50 11.52
CA ILE A 59 -15.72 10.99 12.37
C ILE A 59 -15.87 10.16 13.65
N GLN A 60 -15.66 8.85 13.55
CA GLN A 60 -15.74 7.91 14.67
C GLN A 60 -14.43 7.84 15.49
N GLY A 61 -13.39 8.57 15.09
CA GLY A 61 -12.12 8.61 15.80
C GLY A 61 -11.22 7.40 15.60
N PHE A 62 -11.49 6.53 14.61
CA PHE A 62 -10.61 5.41 14.28
C PHE A 62 -9.29 5.89 13.68
N LEU A 63 -9.33 6.94 12.85
CA LEU A 63 -8.15 7.58 12.28
C LEU A 63 -8.21 9.09 12.48
N ASN A 64 -7.07 9.73 12.68
CA ASN A 64 -6.94 11.16 12.53
C ASN A 64 -6.82 11.56 11.05
N LYS A 65 -6.83 12.86 10.74
CA LYS A 65 -6.77 13.37 9.36
C LYS A 65 -5.46 13.02 8.64
N GLU A 66 -4.37 12.90 9.38
CA GLU A 66 -3.04 12.60 8.86
C GLU A 66 -2.90 11.12 8.54
N GLN A 67 -3.23 10.24 9.50
CA GLN A 67 -3.34 8.80 9.31
C GLN A 67 -4.27 8.47 8.13
N TYR A 68 -5.41 9.14 8.02
CA TYR A 68 -6.31 8.95 6.88
C TYR A 68 -5.63 9.28 5.55
N LYS A 69 -4.83 10.35 5.45
CA LYS A 69 -4.11 10.68 4.21
C LYS A 69 -3.05 9.63 3.91
N ILE A 70 -2.25 9.26 4.91
CA ILE A 70 -1.15 8.29 4.78
C ILE A 70 -1.68 6.91 4.38
N ALA A 71 -2.82 6.50 4.92
CA ALA A 71 -3.48 5.25 4.57
C ALA A 71 -3.68 5.10 3.06
N HIS A 72 -3.91 6.21 2.32
CA HIS A 72 -4.13 6.16 0.87
C HIS A 72 -2.84 6.04 0.04
N PHE A 73 -1.65 6.06 0.67
CA PHE A 73 -0.39 5.68 0.04
C PHE A 73 -0.17 4.16 0.07
N ALA A 74 -0.88 3.41 0.93
CA ALA A 74 -0.90 1.94 0.90
C ALA A 74 -1.76 1.44 -0.28
N ASP A 75 -1.22 1.55 -1.49
CA ASP A 75 -1.91 1.29 -2.74
C ASP A 75 -1.55 -0.05 -3.41
N GLY A 76 -0.63 -0.81 -2.80
CA GLY A 76 -0.10 -2.04 -3.35
C GLY A 76 1.10 -1.87 -4.29
N PHE A 77 1.63 -0.65 -4.44
CA PHE A 77 2.84 -0.35 -5.19
C PHE A 77 3.95 0.28 -4.36
N HIS A 78 3.60 1.04 -3.33
CA HIS A 78 4.57 1.74 -2.48
C HIS A 78 4.93 0.90 -1.25
N THR A 79 6.22 0.65 -1.04
CA THR A 79 6.73 0.09 0.21
C THR A 79 6.56 1.09 1.35
N VAL A 80 6.73 0.64 2.60
CA VAL A 80 6.69 1.56 3.76
C VAL A 80 7.77 2.66 3.66
N ALA A 81 8.92 2.36 3.05
CA ALA A 81 9.96 3.35 2.83
C ALA A 81 9.54 4.41 1.80
N ASP A 82 8.91 3.98 0.69
CA ASP A 82 8.40 4.91 -0.33
C ASP A 82 7.29 5.80 0.24
N ILE A 83 6.41 5.24 1.08
CA ILE A 83 5.34 5.99 1.77
C ILE A 83 5.94 7.04 2.70
N ALA A 84 7.00 6.71 3.44
CA ALA A 84 7.69 7.64 4.32
C ALA A 84 8.31 8.81 3.55
N GLU A 85 8.93 8.52 2.41
CA GLU A 85 9.48 9.54 1.51
C GLU A 85 8.38 10.43 0.91
N GLU A 86 7.29 9.87 0.39
CA GLU A 86 6.18 10.64 -0.19
C GLU A 86 5.44 11.48 0.87
N ALA A 87 5.30 10.96 2.09
CA ALA A 87 4.67 11.67 3.19
C ALA A 87 5.58 12.74 3.83
N GLY A 88 6.90 12.65 3.64
CA GLY A 88 7.88 13.49 4.33
C GLY A 88 7.94 13.23 5.84
N ILE A 89 7.65 11.99 6.26
CA ILE A 89 7.52 11.56 7.67
C ILE A 89 8.53 10.45 7.93
N PRO A 90 9.14 10.37 9.13
CA PRO A 90 10.05 9.28 9.46
C PRO A 90 9.41 7.90 9.28
N LYS A 91 10.16 6.95 8.69
CA LYS A 91 9.68 5.58 8.46
C LYS A 91 9.13 4.92 9.74
N ALA A 92 9.76 5.16 10.90
CA ALA A 92 9.31 4.62 12.17
C ALA A 92 7.88 5.08 12.54
N GLU A 93 7.51 6.32 12.20
CA GLU A 93 6.14 6.81 12.41
C GLU A 93 5.16 6.21 11.41
N ILE A 94 5.60 6.02 10.16
CA ILE A 94 4.78 5.30 9.16
C ILE A 94 4.58 3.83 9.57
N ASP A 95 5.60 3.15 10.09
CA ASP A 95 5.49 1.78 10.58
C ASP A 95 4.37 1.68 11.64
N VAL A 96 4.32 2.62 12.60
CA VAL A 96 3.24 2.69 13.60
C VAL A 96 1.87 2.88 12.95
N ILE A 97 1.76 3.77 11.96
CA ILE A 97 0.49 4.01 11.25
C ILE A 97 0.05 2.79 10.46
N ILE A 98 0.98 2.05 9.85
CA ILE A 98 0.70 0.83 9.10
C ILE A 98 0.22 -0.27 10.05
N ASP A 99 0.84 -0.41 11.22
CA ASP A 99 0.41 -1.34 12.27
C ASP A 99 -1.00 -1.00 12.78
N ASP A 100 -1.29 0.28 13.08
CA ASP A 100 -2.63 0.74 13.48
C ASP A 100 -3.69 0.40 12.42
N LEU A 101 -3.36 0.56 11.13
CA LEU A 101 -4.27 0.25 10.02
C LEU A 101 -4.50 -1.26 9.85
N ASP A 102 -3.50 -2.09 10.14
CA ASP A 102 -3.64 -3.55 10.13
C ASP A 102 -4.48 -4.03 11.31
N ASP A 103 -4.27 -3.47 12.51
CA ASP A 103 -5.06 -3.75 13.71
C ASP A 103 -6.54 -3.38 13.54
N LEU A 104 -6.83 -2.27 12.86
CA LEU A 104 -8.19 -1.88 12.46
C LEU A 104 -8.77 -2.79 11.36
N GLY A 105 -7.97 -3.70 10.81
CA GLY A 105 -8.35 -4.57 9.72
C GLY A 105 -8.65 -3.79 8.44
N LEU A 106 -8.01 -2.65 8.20
CA LEU A 106 -8.14 -1.86 6.98
C LEU A 106 -7.07 -2.21 5.95
N LEU A 107 -6.00 -2.86 6.38
CA LEU A 107 -4.82 -3.14 5.58
C LEU A 107 -4.67 -4.64 5.23
N LYS A 108 -3.87 -4.89 4.20
CA LYS A 108 -3.35 -6.19 3.78
C LYS A 108 -1.92 -5.99 3.31
N PHE A 109 -1.16 -7.08 3.27
CA PHE A 109 0.21 -7.07 2.76
C PHE A 109 0.31 -7.99 1.55
N ILE A 110 1.03 -7.52 0.54
CA ILE A 110 1.39 -8.28 -0.66
C ILE A 110 2.82 -8.75 -0.48
N ASP A 111 3.03 -10.06 -0.55
CA ASP A 111 4.38 -10.62 -0.64
C ASP A 111 4.88 -10.49 -2.07
N ILE A 112 6.06 -9.91 -2.24
CA ILE A 112 6.79 -9.91 -3.50
C ILE A 112 7.86 -10.97 -3.42
N LYS A 113 8.05 -11.69 -4.54
CA LYS A 113 9.06 -12.72 -4.72
C LYS A 113 10.05 -12.29 -5.77
#